data_AF-A0A060BWZ8-F1
#
_entry.id   AF-A0A060BWZ8-F1
#
_cell.length_a   1.000
_cell.length_b   1.000
_cell.length_c   1.000
_cell.angle_alpha   90.00
_cell.angle_beta   90.00
_cell.angle_gamma   90.00
#
_symmetry.space_group_name_H-M   'P 1'
#
loop_
_entity.id
_entity.type
_entity.pdbx_description
1 polymer ?
#
loop_
_entity_poly.entity_id
_entity_poly.type
_entity_poly.pdbx_seq_one_letter_code
_entity_poly.pdbx_strand_id
1 'polypeptide(L)'
;MKKLVSILFFISIIGGQVKSQMVTPTPAFPTTSGAVTIVFDASLMSGGLSTYTGTDVYVHTGVITGKSTSSTDWKYATTWLNNNPKYKLVSLGNKKWQFTISPDIRTFYGVPSSETVQN
;
A
#
# COMPACT_ATOMS: atom_id res chain seq x y z
N MET A 1 8.98 -63.41 -9.10
CA MET A 1 9.06 -62.45 -7.97
C MET A 1 10.07 -61.36 -8.29
N LYS A 2 9.66 -60.17 -8.74
CA LYS A 2 10.34 -58.87 -8.52
C LYS A 2 9.27 -57.79 -8.71
N LYS A 3 8.70 -57.31 -7.60
CA LYS A 3 7.66 -56.27 -7.60
C LYS A 3 8.34 -54.96 -8.03
N LEU A 4 7.90 -54.39 -9.15
CA LEU A 4 8.23 -53.02 -9.53
C LEU A 4 7.57 -52.09 -8.51
N VAL A 5 8.35 -51.61 -7.54
CA VAL A 5 7.90 -50.57 -6.61
C VAL A 5 7.88 -49.26 -7.39
N SER A 6 6.72 -48.94 -7.97
CA SER A 6 6.46 -47.63 -8.54
C SER A 6 6.30 -46.65 -7.37
N ILE A 7 7.35 -45.88 -7.09
CA ILE A 7 7.30 -44.77 -6.13
C ILE A 7 6.44 -43.67 -6.77
N LEU A 8 5.19 -43.61 -6.33
CA LEU A 8 4.29 -42.50 -6.61
C LEU A 8 4.72 -41.31 -5.73
N PHE A 9 5.50 -40.39 -6.28
CA PHE A 9 5.88 -39.15 -5.59
C PHE A 9 4.69 -38.19 -5.64
N PHE A 10 3.78 -38.28 -4.67
CA PHE A 10 2.65 -37.36 -4.54
C PHE A 10 3.15 -36.04 -3.93
N ILE A 11 3.67 -35.14 -4.78
CA ILE A 11 3.89 -33.73 -4.40
C ILE A 11 2.50 -33.10 -4.20
N SER A 12 2.05 -33.02 -2.95
CA SER A 12 0.98 -32.10 -2.57
C SER A 12 1.57 -30.69 -2.53
N ILE A 13 1.40 -29.94 -3.62
CA ILE A 13 1.55 -28.49 -3.60
C ILE A 13 0.34 -27.95 -2.83
N ILE A 14 0.45 -27.89 -1.51
CA ILE A 14 -0.44 -27.05 -0.72
C ILE A 14 -0.08 -25.62 -1.10
N GLY A 15 -0.84 -25.05 -2.03
CA GLY A 15 -0.77 -23.65 -2.41
C GLY A 15 -1.17 -22.77 -1.24
N GLY A 16 -0.24 -22.55 -0.31
CA GLY A 16 -0.38 -21.57 0.74
C GLY A 16 -0.55 -20.20 0.09
N GLN A 17 -1.68 -19.55 0.39
CA GLN A 17 -1.92 -18.16 0.01
C GLN A 17 -0.84 -17.30 0.71
N VAL A 18 0.23 -16.95 0.00
CA VAL A 18 1.27 -16.05 0.49
C VAL A 18 0.64 -14.66 0.57
N LYS A 19 0.09 -14.29 1.73
CA LYS A 19 -0.34 -12.92 2.00
C LYS A 19 0.89 -12.07 2.30
N SER A 20 1.64 -11.72 1.26
CA SER A 20 2.70 -10.72 1.32
C SER A 20 2.17 -9.38 0.79
N GLN A 21 1.17 -8.82 1.49
CA GLN A 21 0.71 -7.45 1.23
C GLN A 21 1.34 -6.53 2.27
N MET A 22 2.41 -5.85 1.85
CA MET A 22 3.09 -4.85 2.68
C MET A 22 2.22 -3.61 2.92
N VAL A 23 1.29 -3.31 2.01
CA VAL A 23 0.35 -2.20 2.10
C VAL A 23 -1.07 -2.76 2.11
N THR A 24 -1.84 -2.45 3.15
CA THR A 24 -3.23 -2.91 3.31
C THR A 24 -4.18 -1.71 3.41
N PRO A 25 -4.93 -1.38 2.36
CA PRO A 25 -5.98 -0.37 2.42
C PRO A 25 -7.28 -0.93 3.01
N THR A 26 -8.02 -0.06 3.69
CA THR A 26 -9.38 -0.30 4.18
C THR A 26 -10.24 0.91 3.78
N PRO A 27 -11.26 0.75 2.92
CA PRO A 27 -11.69 -0.52 2.29
C PRO A 27 -10.65 -1.06 1.30
N ALA A 28 -10.73 -2.36 0.98
CA ALA A 28 -9.78 -3.02 0.07
C ALA A 28 -9.82 -2.44 -1.36
N PHE A 29 -10.98 -1.91 -1.76
CA PHE A 29 -11.19 -1.17 -2.99
C PHE A 29 -11.67 0.24 -2.65
N PRO A 30 -10.74 1.18 -2.39
CA PRO A 30 -11.07 2.58 -2.15
C PRO A 30 -11.90 3.18 -3.27
N THR A 31 -12.82 4.07 -2.90
CA THR A 31 -13.53 4.91 -3.86
C THR A 31 -13.17 6.36 -3.61
N THR A 32 -13.42 7.22 -4.59
CA THR A 32 -13.06 8.64 -4.49
C THR A 32 -13.86 9.41 -3.45
N SER A 33 -14.99 8.86 -2.97
CA SER A 33 -15.94 9.51 -2.07
C SER A 33 -15.92 8.98 -0.63
N GLY A 34 -15.00 8.07 -0.30
CA GLY A 34 -14.90 7.48 1.03
C GLY A 34 -13.51 7.66 1.66
N ALA A 35 -13.48 7.63 2.98
CA ALA A 35 -12.24 7.62 3.74
C ALA A 35 -11.47 6.31 3.48
N VAL A 36 -10.14 6.40 3.55
CA VAL A 36 -9.24 5.26 3.36
C VAL A 36 -8.25 5.22 4.49
N THR A 37 -8.15 4.07 5.17
CA THR A 37 -7.05 3.80 6.10
C THR A 37 -6.09 2.83 5.45
N ILE A 38 -4.81 3.16 5.45
CA ILE A 38 -3.74 2.36 4.87
C ILE A 38 -2.81 1.93 5.99
N VAL A 39 -2.60 0.64 6.14
CA VAL A 39 -1.58 0.08 7.03
C VAL A 39 -0.40 -0.40 6.20
N PHE A 40 0.77 0.14 6.49
CA PHE A 40 2.04 -0.28 5.92
C PHE A 40 2.81 -1.12 6.96
N ASP A 41 3.15 -2.36 6.62
CA ASP A 41 3.93 -3.26 7.47
C ASP A 41 5.41 -3.27 7.04
N ALA A 42 6.22 -2.45 7.71
CA ALA A 42 7.65 -2.36 7.43
C ALA A 42 8.44 -3.58 7.92
N SER A 43 7.83 -4.55 8.63
CA SER A 43 8.53 -5.80 8.96
C SER A 43 8.72 -6.72 7.75
N LEU A 44 7.91 -6.53 6.70
CA LEU A 44 7.93 -7.35 5.48
C LEU A 44 8.91 -6.84 4.41
N MET A 45 9.61 -5.73 4.65
CA MET A 45 10.56 -5.15 3.70
C MET A 45 12.02 -5.45 4.06
N SER A 46 12.87 -5.56 3.03
CA SER A 46 14.31 -5.76 3.17
C SER A 46 15.12 -4.45 3.17
N GLY A 47 14.55 -3.34 3.67
CA GLY A 47 15.12 -1.99 3.51
C GLY A 47 15.11 -1.14 4.77
N GLY A 48 15.62 0.10 4.68
CA GLY A 48 15.92 0.95 5.84
C GLY A 48 14.77 1.21 6.81
N LEU A 49 13.52 1.15 6.35
CA LEU A 49 12.35 1.36 7.23
C LEU A 49 12.02 0.13 8.10
N SER A 50 12.51 -1.07 7.78
CA SER A 50 12.36 -2.25 8.67
C SER A 50 13.25 -2.15 9.92
N THR A 51 14.41 -1.52 9.80
CA THR A 51 15.36 -1.29 10.91
C THR A 51 15.19 0.09 11.55
N TYR A 52 14.38 0.98 10.97
CA TYR A 52 14.14 2.31 11.49
C TYR A 52 13.55 2.27 12.91
N THR A 53 14.12 3.08 13.81
CA THR A 53 13.75 3.19 15.23
C THR A 53 13.16 4.55 15.61
N GLY A 54 13.11 5.50 14.66
CA GLY A 54 12.50 6.80 14.90
C GLY A 54 10.98 6.80 14.77
N THR A 55 10.40 7.99 14.89
CA THR A 55 8.94 8.21 14.90
C THR A 55 8.43 8.95 13.66
N ASP A 56 9.32 9.28 12.73
CA ASP A 56 9.08 10.25 11.68
C ASP A 56 9.06 9.57 10.32
N VAL A 57 7.91 8.97 10.02
CA VAL A 57 7.61 8.33 8.74
C VAL A 57 6.52 9.14 8.04
N TYR A 58 6.72 9.41 6.75
CA TYR A 58 5.81 10.21 5.93
C TYR A 58 5.50 9.48 4.63
N VAL A 59 4.27 9.60 4.12
CA VAL A 59 3.89 9.05 2.82
C VAL A 59 4.24 10.03 1.72
N HIS A 60 4.65 9.51 0.56
CA HIS A 60 4.63 10.24 -0.69
C HIS A 60 3.52 9.64 -1.54
N THR A 61 2.38 10.33 -1.60
CA THR A 61 1.18 9.85 -2.27
C THR A 61 0.47 10.95 -3.04
N GLY A 62 -0.32 10.55 -4.03
CA GLY A 62 -1.08 11.38 -4.96
C GLY A 62 -2.13 10.52 -5.65
N VAL A 63 -2.67 11.01 -6.77
CA VAL A 63 -3.71 10.33 -7.55
C VAL A 63 -3.36 10.27 -9.03
N ILE A 64 -3.78 9.22 -9.71
CA ILE A 64 -3.81 9.17 -11.19
C ILE A 64 -5.12 9.81 -11.65
N THR A 65 -5.04 10.66 -12.68
CA THR A 65 -6.21 11.39 -13.17
C THR A 65 -6.26 11.39 -14.70
N GLY A 66 -7.33 11.93 -15.27
CA GLY A 66 -7.42 12.18 -16.72
C GLY A 66 -6.33 13.10 -17.28
N LYS A 67 -5.54 13.78 -16.42
CA LYS A 67 -4.37 14.58 -16.81
C LYS A 67 -3.05 13.80 -16.69
N SER A 68 -3.08 12.59 -16.14
CA SER A 68 -1.91 11.72 -16.07
C SER A 68 -1.60 11.15 -17.45
N THR A 69 -0.31 11.13 -17.79
CA THR A 69 0.21 10.60 -19.06
C THR A 69 0.68 9.15 -18.94
N SER A 70 0.78 8.62 -17.71
CA SER A 70 1.15 7.25 -17.40
C SER A 70 0.64 6.82 -16.02
N SER A 71 0.79 5.55 -15.67
CA SER A 71 0.49 5.00 -14.34
C SER A 71 1.45 5.44 -13.23
N THR A 72 2.54 6.13 -13.59
CA THR A 72 3.53 6.70 -12.66
C THR A 72 3.50 8.23 -12.62
N ASP A 73 2.68 8.86 -13.48
CA ASP A 73 2.49 10.30 -13.51
C ASP A 73 1.42 10.73 -12.47
N TRP A 74 1.81 10.63 -11.20
CA TRP A 74 0.95 10.95 -10.06
C TRP A 74 0.72 12.46 -9.98
N LYS A 75 -0.54 12.88 -9.99
CA LYS A 75 -0.94 14.27 -9.75
C LYS A 75 -1.19 14.48 -8.27
N TYR A 76 -1.06 15.74 -7.83
CA TYR A 76 -1.26 16.13 -6.43
C TYR A 76 -0.35 15.39 -5.44
N ALA A 77 0.73 14.79 -5.92
CA ALA A 77 1.73 14.16 -5.08
C ALA A 77 2.57 15.22 -4.35
N THR A 78 3.01 14.87 -3.14
CA THR A 78 3.97 15.72 -2.41
C THR A 78 5.29 15.79 -3.15
N THR A 79 6.11 16.80 -2.91
CA THR A 79 7.52 16.71 -3.29
C THR A 79 8.25 15.73 -2.36
N TRP A 80 9.24 15.01 -2.87
CA TRP A 80 10.11 14.18 -2.01
C TRP A 80 10.78 15.06 -0.93
N LEU A 81 11.01 14.45 0.24
CA LEU A 81 11.57 15.11 1.43
C LEU A 81 10.67 16.22 2.03
N ASN A 82 9.42 16.32 1.59
CA ASN A 82 8.43 17.19 2.23
C ASN A 82 7.74 16.46 3.39
N ASN A 83 8.16 16.78 4.61
CA ASN A 83 7.63 16.19 5.85
C ASN A 83 6.44 16.96 6.42
N ASN A 84 5.55 17.48 5.57
CA ASN A 84 4.35 18.16 6.04
C ASN A 84 3.53 17.21 6.94
N PRO A 85 3.07 17.66 8.14
CA PRO A 85 2.31 16.82 9.08
C PRO A 85 1.10 16.11 8.47
N LYS A 86 0.48 16.67 7.42
CA LYS A 86 -0.61 16.06 6.67
C LYS A 86 -0.29 14.65 6.14
N TYR A 87 0.98 14.35 5.87
CA TYR A 87 1.44 13.09 5.31
C TYR A 87 2.15 12.19 6.33
N LYS A 88 2.20 12.59 7.61
CA LYS A 88 2.83 11.80 8.66
C LYS A 88 2.01 10.55 8.96
N LEU A 89 2.69 9.40 9.09
CA LEU A 89 2.05 8.17 9.53
C LEU A 89 2.02 8.09 11.05
N VAL A 90 1.01 7.40 11.57
CA VAL A 90 0.91 7.05 12.99
C VAL A 90 1.51 5.67 13.18
N SER A 91 2.44 5.52 14.12
CA SER A 91 2.98 4.20 14.46
C SER A 91 1.92 3.35 15.16
N LEU A 92 1.78 2.11 14.71
CA LEU A 92 0.96 1.09 15.38
C LEU A 92 1.82 0.12 16.22
N GLY A 93 3.12 0.41 16.37
CA GLY A 93 4.08 -0.54 16.93
C GLY A 93 4.40 -1.68 15.97
N ASN A 94 5.33 -2.57 16.36
CA ASN A 94 5.72 -3.74 15.57
C ASN A 94 6.06 -3.42 14.10
N LYS A 95 6.69 -2.26 13.86
CA LYS A 95 7.06 -1.75 12.52
C LYS A 95 5.87 -1.48 11.58
N LYS A 96 4.65 -1.38 12.12
CA LYS A 96 3.45 -1.02 11.37
C LYS A 96 3.16 0.46 11.47
N TRP A 97 2.71 1.03 10.36
CA TRP A 97 2.44 2.45 10.22
C TRP A 97 1.09 2.66 9.55
N GLN A 98 0.28 3.55 10.11
CA GLN A 98 -1.04 3.87 9.60
C GLN A 98 -1.05 5.25 8.95
N PHE A 99 -1.67 5.33 7.78
CA PHE A 99 -2.03 6.58 7.13
C PHE A 99 -3.53 6.62 6.90
N THR A 100 -4.16 7.77 7.11
CA THR A 100 -5.61 7.93 6.91
C THR A 100 -5.87 9.11 5.98
N ILE A 101 -6.60 8.84 4.91
CA ILE A 101 -7.15 9.81 3.95
C ILE A 101 -8.60 10.03 4.35
N SER A 102 -8.95 11.26 4.72
CA SER A 102 -10.28 11.63 5.23
C SER A 102 -10.60 13.09 4.85
N PRO A 103 -11.88 13.45 4.61
CA PRO A 103 -13.06 12.56 4.60
C PRO A 103 -13.11 11.64 3.38
N ASP A 104 -12.44 12.00 2.29
CA ASP A 104 -12.37 11.24 1.05
C ASP A 104 -11.11 11.62 0.24
N ILE A 105 -10.82 10.87 -0.81
CA ILE A 105 -9.63 11.07 -1.66
C ILE A 105 -9.63 12.45 -2.34
N ARG A 106 -10.76 12.91 -2.89
CA ARG A 106 -10.82 14.19 -3.60
C ARG A 106 -10.59 15.35 -2.66
N THR A 107 -11.27 15.37 -1.53
CA THR A 107 -11.15 16.42 -0.52
C THR A 107 -9.72 16.43 0.05
N PHE A 108 -9.15 15.26 0.33
CA PHE A 108 -7.78 15.18 0.85
C PHE A 108 -6.74 15.74 -0.13
N TYR A 109 -6.80 15.38 -1.41
CA TYR A 109 -5.83 15.86 -2.41
C TYR A 109 -6.19 17.21 -3.06
N GLY A 110 -7.40 17.72 -2.81
CA GLY A 110 -7.89 18.97 -3.42
C GLY A 110 -8.16 18.82 -4.93
N VAL A 111 -8.60 17.65 -5.37
CA VAL A 111 -8.87 17.39 -6.79
C VAL A 111 -10.16 18.10 -7.22
N PRO A 112 -10.14 18.99 -8.23
CA PRO A 112 -11.33 19.67 -8.73
C PRO A 112 -12.41 18.69 -9.22
N SER A 113 -13.67 19.09 -9.11
CA SER A 113 -14.81 18.28 -9.60
C SER A 113 -14.79 18.06 -11.11
N SER A 114 -14.15 18.95 -11.87
CA SER A 114 -13.96 18.83 -13.32
C SER A 114 -12.90 17.81 -13.73
N GLU A 115 -12.14 17.28 -12.78
CA GLU A 115 -11.07 16.31 -13.05
C GLU A 115 -11.47 14.91 -12.59
N THR A 116 -11.35 13.93 -13.49
CA THR A 116 -11.65 12.52 -13.19
C THR A 116 -10.43 11.86 -12.57
N VAL A 117 -10.58 11.34 -11.35
CA VAL A 117 -9.61 10.42 -10.72
C VAL A 117 -9.82 9.03 -11.32
N GLN A 118 -8.73 8.36 -11.69
CA GLN A 118 -8.75 7.04 -12.30
C GLN A 118 -8.53 5.93 -11.25
N ASN A 119 -9.05 4.74 -11.57
CA ASN A 119 -8.79 3.50 -10.83
C ASN A 119 -7.68 2.70 -11.50
#